data_AF-A0A9E8SF84-F1
#
_entry.id   AF-A0A9E8SF84-F1
#
_cell.length_a   1.000
_cell.length_b   1.000
_cell.length_c   1.000
_cell.angle_alpha   90.00
_cell.angle_beta   90.00
_cell.angle_gamma   90.00
#
_symmetry.space_group_name_H-M   'P 1'
#
loop_
_entity.id
_entity.type
_entity.pdbx_description
1 polymer ?
#
loop_
_entity_poly.entity_id
_entity_poly.type
_entity_poly.pdbx_seq_one_letter_code
_entity_poly.pdbx_strand_id
1 'polypeptide(L)' 'MEEFKDSDTWMREYRGVTIRTTDGSTFAGKINLGHNKRISDLFKTPCEQFVVLVDVVFRDSPERVVMINKNHIVWVEPGD' A
#
# COMPACT_ATOMS: atom_id res chain seq x y z
N MET A 1 -8.79 -38.67 -0.84
CA MET A 1 -8.12 -37.62 -0.05
C MET A 1 -7.72 -36.55 -1.04
N GLU A 2 -8.48 -35.46 -1.11
CA GLU A 2 -8.05 -34.29 -1.87
C GLU A 2 -6.87 -33.66 -1.12
N GLU A 3 -5.74 -33.52 -1.81
CA GLU A 3 -4.61 -32.72 -1.33
C GLU A 3 -5.07 -31.26 -1.27
N PHE A 4 -5.26 -30.74 -0.06
CA PHE A 4 -5.32 -29.31 0.16
C PHE A 4 -3.94 -28.74 -0.19
N LYS A 5 -3.82 -28.17 -1.39
CA LYS A 5 -2.67 -27.36 -1.79
C LYS A 5 -2.52 -26.25 -0.77
N ASP A 6 -1.34 -26.19 -0.17
CA ASP A 6 -0.91 -25.15 0.75
C ASP A 6 -1.35 -23.79 0.20
N SER A 7 -2.27 -23.16 0.92
CA SER A 7 -2.94 -21.92 0.54
C SER A 7 -1.92 -20.79 0.49
N ASP A 8 -1.83 -20.12 -0.68
CA ASP A 8 -1.21 -18.83 -0.93
C ASP A 8 -0.12 -18.40 0.06
N THR A 9 1.12 -18.73 -0.29
CA THR A 9 2.30 -18.12 0.31
C THR A 9 2.20 -16.61 0.15
N TRP A 10 1.76 -15.91 1.19
CA TRP A 10 1.63 -14.45 1.21
C TRP A 10 2.96 -13.80 0.80
N MET A 11 3.05 -13.35 -0.45
CA MET A 11 4.25 -12.71 -0.98
C MET A 11 4.40 -11.33 -0.33
N ARG A 12 5.52 -11.12 0.35
CA ARG A 12 5.85 -9.86 1.03
C ARG A 12 6.84 -9.09 0.17
N GLU A 13 6.34 -8.39 -0.83
CA GLU A 13 7.14 -7.50 -1.66
C GLU A 13 6.83 -6.06 -1.28
N TYR A 14 7.62 -5.52 -0.34
CA TYR A 14 7.47 -4.13 0.08
C TYR A 14 8.24 -3.19 -0.84
N ARG A 15 7.57 -2.12 -1.29
CA ARG A 15 8.18 -1.01 -2.03
C ARG A 15 7.94 0.30 -1.32
N GLY A 16 8.93 1.19 -1.38
CA GLY A 16 8.79 2.56 -0.92
C GLY A 16 7.76 3.31 -1.76
N VAL A 17 7.02 4.21 -1.13
CA VAL A 17 5.98 5.01 -1.79
C VAL A 17 5.72 6.29 -1.01
N THR A 18 5.46 7.35 -1.75
CA THR A 18 4.92 8.62 -1.24
C THR A 18 3.49 8.81 -1.76
N ILE A 19 2.54 9.11 -0.86
CA ILE A 19 1.13 9.36 -1.19
C ILE A 19 0.75 10.76 -0.72
N ARG A 20 0.14 11.56 -1.60
CA ARG A 20 -0.50 12.85 -1.24
C ARG A 20 -2.01 12.73 -1.30
N THR A 21 -2.67 13.18 -0.23
CA THR A 21 -4.13 13.15 -0.09
C THR A 21 -4.76 14.50 -0.43
N THR A 22 -6.08 14.50 -0.63
CA THR A 22 -6.87 15.68 -1.03
C THR A 22 -6.90 16.80 0.03
N ASP A 23 -6.60 16.47 1.28
CA ASP A 23 -6.47 17.43 2.38
C ASP A 23 -5.07 18.10 2.44
N GLY A 24 -4.16 17.74 1.53
CA GLY A 24 -2.78 18.24 1.48
C GLY A 24 -1.78 17.44 2.31
N SER A 25 -2.21 16.45 3.09
CA SER A 25 -1.30 15.58 3.85
C SER A 25 -0.46 14.72 2.90
N THR A 26 0.79 14.44 3.29
CA THR A 26 1.71 13.58 2.53
C THR A 26 2.27 12.49 3.44
N PHE A 27 2.18 11.25 3.00
CA PHE A 27 2.63 10.06 3.73
C PHE A 27 3.76 9.40 2.95
N ALA A 28 4.90 9.19 3.61
CA ALA A 28 6.00 8.39 3.08
C ALA A 28 6.10 7.10 3.89
N GLY A 29 6.14 5.96 3.21
CA GLY A 29 6.20 4.65 3.85
C GLY A 29 6.42 3.52 2.83
N LYS A 30 6.02 2.31 3.20
CA LYS A 30 6.12 1.13 2.34
C LYS A 30 4.75 0.50 2.10
N ILE A 31 4.51 0.05 0.89
CA ILE A 31 3.31 -0.71 0.52
C ILE A 31 3.69 -2.14 0.15
N ASN A 32 2.86 -3.11 0.52
CA ASN A 32 3.03 -4.49 0.07
C ASN A 32 2.38 -4.66 -1.31
N LEU A 33 3.15 -5.07 -2.31
CA LEU A 33 2.66 -5.39 -3.65
C LEU A 33 1.97 -6.76 -3.72
N GLY A 34 2.25 -7.66 -2.79
CA GLY A 34 1.72 -9.02 -2.85
C GLY A 34 2.16 -9.73 -4.12
N HIS A 35 1.20 -10.20 -4.93
CA HIS A 35 1.46 -10.81 -6.24
C HIS A 35 1.58 -9.79 -7.38
N ASN A 36 1.38 -8.50 -7.11
CA ASN A 36 1.44 -7.46 -8.14
C ASN A 36 2.89 -7.12 -8.48
N LYS A 37 3.15 -6.84 -9.76
CA LYS A 37 4.48 -6.43 -10.23
C LYS A 37 4.73 -4.93 -10.13
N ARG A 38 3.67 -4.12 -10.05
CA ARG A 38 3.73 -2.65 -10.10
C ARG A 38 2.84 -2.03 -9.04
N ILE A 39 3.28 -0.91 -8.48
CA ILE A 39 2.48 -0.10 -7.55
C ILE A 39 1.15 0.30 -8.19
N SER A 40 1.16 0.69 -9.47
CA SER A 40 -0.07 1.12 -10.16
C SER A 40 -1.16 0.04 -10.23
N ASP A 41 -0.80 -1.25 -10.18
CA ASP A 41 -1.77 -2.33 -10.22
C ASP A 41 -2.62 -2.38 -8.92
N LEU A 42 -2.05 -1.96 -7.79
CA LEU A 42 -2.78 -1.82 -6.52
C LEU A 42 -3.87 -0.75 -6.57
N PHE A 43 -3.74 0.26 -7.42
CA PHE A 43 -4.67 1.40 -7.48
C PHE A 43 -5.70 1.28 -8.62
N LYS A 44 -5.57 0.29 -9.50
CA LYS A 44 -6.54 0.05 -10.59
C LYS A 44 -7.77 -0.72 -10.16
N THR A 45 -7.65 -1.57 -9.14
CA THR A 45 -8.74 -2.44 -8.69
C THR A 45 -9.73 -1.65 -7.82
N PRO A 46 -10.98 -1.44 -8.29
CA PRO A 46 -11.96 -0.58 -7.61
C PRO A 46 -12.60 -1.23 -6.36
N CYS A 47 -12.49 -2.55 -6.21
CA CYS A 47 -13.11 -3.28 -5.10
C CYS A 47 -12.40 -3.05 -3.75
N GLU A 48 -11.12 -2.71 -3.78
CA GLU A 48 -10.32 -2.47 -2.59
C GLU A 48 -10.20 -0.96 -2.38
N GLN A 49 -11.02 -0.37 -1.52
CA GLN A 49 -11.05 1.09 -1.35
C GLN A 49 -9.90 1.65 -0.50
N PHE A 50 -9.16 0.79 0.19
CA PHE A 50 -8.08 1.20 1.09
C PHE A 50 -6.74 0.63 0.62
N VAL A 51 -5.67 1.38 0.86
CA VAL A 51 -4.29 0.89 0.82
C VAL A 51 -3.68 0.97 2.20
N VAL A 52 -2.81 0.01 2.53
CA VAL A 52 -2.12 -0.05 3.81
C VAL A 52 -0.66 0.30 3.58
N LEU A 53 -0.20 1.37 4.23
CA LEU A 53 1.21 1.72 4.33
C LEU A 53 1.76 1.27 5.68
N VAL A 54 2.99 0.78 5.68
CA VAL A 54 3.76 0.46 6.90
C VAL A 54 5.01 1.32 6.97
N ASP A 55 5.64 1.38 8.14
CA ASP A 55 6.84 2.19 8.39
C ASP A 55 6.63 3.66 7.99
N VAL A 56 5.45 4.22 8.31
CA VAL A 56 5.06 5.55 7.87
C VAL A 56 5.72 6.61 8.75
N VAL A 57 6.27 7.63 8.12
CA VAL A 57 6.75 8.83 8.80
C VAL A 57 5.71 9.93 8.60
N PHE A 58 5.02 10.33 9.69
CA PHE A 58 4.00 11.38 9.65
C PHE A 58 4.12 12.30 10.85
N ARG A 59 4.26 13.62 10.61
CA ARG A 59 4.29 14.68 11.64
C ARG A 59 5.20 14.35 12.84
N ASP A 60 6.43 13.94 12.56
CA ASP A 60 7.46 13.59 13.56
C ASP A 60 7.11 12.42 14.51
N SER A 61 6.03 11.69 14.21
CA SER A 61 5.68 10.44 14.88
C SER A 61 5.91 9.27 13.92
N PRO A 62 6.62 8.21 14.32
CA PRO A 62 6.65 6.96 13.57
C PRO A 62 5.29 6.26 13.71
N GLU A 63 4.34 6.63 12.87
CA GLU A 63 3.09 5.88 12.71
C GLU A 63 3.41 4.55 12.02
N ARG A 64 3.26 3.46 12.77
CA ARG A 64 3.74 2.16 12.29
C ARG A 64 2.96 1.65 11.07
N VAL A 65 1.65 1.96 11.01
CA VAL A 65 0.74 1.51 9.95
C VAL A 65 -0.35 2.55 9.73
N VAL A 66 -0.58 2.94 8.47
CA VAL A 66 -1.65 3.87 8.08
C VAL A 66 -2.51 3.23 7.00
N MET A 67 -3.83 3.38 7.11
CA MET A 67 -4.78 2.96 6.07
C MET A 67 -5.33 4.20 5.35
N ILE A 68 -5.12 4.29 4.04
CA ILE A 68 -5.52 5.44 3.23
C ILE A 68 -6.63 5.03 2.27
N ASN A 69 -7.74 5.77 2.27
CA ASN A 69 -8.81 5.58 1.30
C ASN A 69 -8.38 6.12 -0.08
N LYS A 70 -8.43 5.26 -1.11
CA LYS A 70 -8.02 5.57 -2.49
C LYS A 70 -8.77 6.75 -3.10
N ASN A 71 -10.03 6.98 -2.69
CA ASN A 71 -10.85 8.09 -3.18
C ASN A 71 -10.34 9.46 -2.72
N HIS A 72 -9.46 9.49 -1.71
CA HIS A 72 -8.87 10.72 -1.17
C HIS A 72 -7.40 10.88 -1.57
N ILE A 73 -6.91 10.08 -2.53
CA ILE A 73 -5.54 10.16 -3.04
C ILE A 73 -5.52 11.07 -4.27
N VAL A 74 -4.58 12.02 -4.30
CA VAL A 74 -4.34 12.89 -5.46
C VAL A 74 -3.30 12.26 -6.39
N TRP A 75 -2.21 11.73 -5.83
CA TRP A 75 -1.20 10.97 -6.57
C TRP A 75 -0.42 10.04 -5.65
N VAL A 76 0.28 9.10 -6.29
CA VAL A 76 1.18 8.12 -5.69
C VAL A 76 2.47 8.11 -6.49
N GLU A 77 3.60 8.23 -5.80
CA GLU A 77 4.93 8.15 -6.38
C GLU A 77 5.66 6.93 -5.81
N PRO A 78 6.17 6.02 -6.65
CA PRO A 78 7.11 4.99 -6.21
C PRO A 78 8.36 5.63 -5.62
N GLY A 79 8.85 5.11 -4.49
CA GLY A 79 10.19 5.43 -4.01
C GLY A 79 11.26 4.77 -4.90
N ASP A 80 12.49 5.28 -4.78
CA ASP A 80 13.69 4.70 -5.42
C ASP A 80 13.94 3.23 -5.05
#